data_AF-A0A9W8UYN0-F1
#
_entry.id   AF-A0A9W8UYN0-F1
#
_cell.length_a   1.000
_cell.length_b   1.000
_cell.length_c   1.000
_cell.angle_alpha   90.00
_cell.angle_beta   90.00
_cell.angle_gamma   90.00
#
_symmetry.space_group_name_H-M   'P 1'
#
loop_
_entity.id
_entity.type
_entity.pdbx_description
1 polymer ?
#
loop_
_entity_poly.entity_id
_entity_poly.type
_entity_poly.pdbx_seq_one_letter_code
_entity_poly.pdbx_strand_id
1 'polypeptide(L)'
;MSVTHTVLFQFKADAKPDDIKAACARFLELKGNCIHPTTNTVYITSLKGGQDNSPEGLQNGITHGFVAEFSSVEDRDYYVKTDPAHQAFVKSLDGLIEKAIVVDFNDGVY
;
A
#
# COMPACT_ATOMS: atom_id res chain seq x y z
N MET A 1 14.93 -8.10 10.36
CA MET A 1 14.26 -6.94 10.97
C MET A 1 12.99 -6.72 10.18
N SER A 2 11.87 -6.49 10.87
CA SER A 2 10.61 -6.17 10.19
C SER A 2 10.70 -4.82 9.50
N VAL A 3 10.02 -4.71 8.36
CA VAL A 3 9.97 -3.48 7.56
C VAL A 3 8.52 -3.00 7.53
N THR A 4 8.32 -1.72 7.84
CA THR A 4 7.04 -1.04 7.68
C THR A 4 7.07 -0.29 6.36
N HIS A 5 6.13 -0.62 5.48
CA HIS A 5 5.93 -0.02 4.18
C HIS A 5 4.68 0.85 4.21
N THR A 6 4.86 2.17 4.22
CA THR A 6 3.77 3.15 4.27
C THR A 6 3.55 3.74 2.89
N VAL A 7 2.30 3.75 2.43
CA VAL A 7 1.88 4.31 1.17
C VAL A 7 0.78 5.34 1.41
N LEU A 8 0.96 6.55 0.90
CA LEU A 8 0.01 7.63 0.98
C LEU A 8 -0.43 8.02 -0.42
N PHE A 9 -1.74 8.09 -0.64
CA PHE A 9 -2.31 8.46 -1.93
C PHE A 9 -3.11 9.75 -1.86
N GLN A 10 -2.97 10.53 -2.93
CA GLN A 10 -3.94 11.53 -3.35
C GLN A 10 -4.57 11.01 -4.64
N PHE A 11 -5.87 10.74 -4.60
CA PHE A 11 -6.66 10.46 -5.79
C PHE A 11 -6.95 11.75 -6.56
N LYS A 12 -7.14 11.64 -7.88
CA LYS A 12 -7.54 12.79 -8.71
C LYS A 12 -8.90 13.33 -8.30
N ALA A 13 -9.11 14.62 -8.53
CA ALA A 13 -10.37 15.29 -8.17
C ALA A 13 -11.59 14.76 -8.95
N ASP A 14 -11.38 14.25 -10.16
CA ASP A 14 -12.41 13.65 -11.02
C ASP A 14 -12.56 12.13 -10.83
N ALA A 15 -11.76 11.51 -9.95
CA ALA A 15 -11.88 10.09 -9.65
C ALA A 15 -13.24 9.77 -9.00
N LYS A 16 -13.93 8.75 -9.51
CA LYS A 16 -15.24 8.38 -8.99
C LYS A 16 -15.12 7.73 -7.61
N PRO A 17 -16.07 7.98 -6.69
CA PRO A 17 -16.04 7.36 -5.36
C PRO A 17 -15.99 5.83 -5.38
N ASP A 18 -16.70 5.19 -6.30
CA ASP A 18 -16.69 3.72 -6.44
C ASP A 18 -15.32 3.19 -6.90
N ASP A 19 -14.63 3.91 -7.79
CA ASP A 19 -13.28 3.54 -8.25
C ASP A 19 -12.25 3.68 -7.13
N ILE A 20 -12.34 4.74 -6.33
CA ILE A 20 -11.53 4.94 -5.12
C ILE A 20 -11.77 3.81 -4.12
N LYS A 21 -13.04 3.51 -3.82
CA LYS A 21 -13.41 2.44 -2.90
C LYS A 21 -12.88 1.08 -3.38
N ALA A 22 -12.99 0.79 -4.67
CA ALA A 22 -12.48 -0.43 -5.26
C ALA A 22 -10.94 -0.49 -5.20
N ALA A 23 -10.23 0.61 -5.44
CA ALA A 23 -8.78 0.67 -5.28
C ALA A 23 -8.34 0.41 -3.83
N CYS A 24 -9.01 1.02 -2.85
CA CYS A 24 -8.75 0.79 -1.42
C CYS A 24 -9.01 -0.67 -1.03
N ALA A 25 -10.11 -1.27 -1.49
CA ALA A 25 -10.41 -2.67 -1.24
C ALA A 25 -9.33 -3.60 -1.82
N ARG A 26 -8.96 -3.40 -3.09
CA ARG A 26 -7.91 -4.18 -3.75
C ARG A 26 -6.56 -4.08 -3.04
N PHE A 27 -6.21 -2.91 -2.50
CA PHE A 27 -5.00 -2.77 -1.67
C PHE A 27 -5.08 -3.72 -0.49
N LEU A 28 -6.16 -3.67 0.30
CA LEU A 28 -6.31 -4.48 1.50
C LEU A 28 -6.36 -5.99 1.20
N GLU A 29 -6.85 -6.38 0.04
CA GLU A 29 -6.84 -7.77 -0.43
C GLU A 29 -5.43 -8.32 -0.71
N LEU A 30 -4.43 -7.47 -0.94
CA LEU A 30 -3.03 -7.90 -1.15
C LEU A 30 -2.51 -8.75 0.01
N LYS A 31 -2.98 -8.50 1.25
CA LYS A 31 -2.60 -9.32 2.41
C LYS A 31 -2.88 -10.82 2.20
N GLY A 32 -3.96 -11.17 1.49
CA GLY A 32 -4.33 -12.54 1.18
C GLY A 32 -3.83 -13.03 -0.18
N ASN A 33 -3.66 -12.11 -1.14
CA ASN A 33 -3.34 -12.44 -2.52
C ASN A 33 -1.82 -12.47 -2.83
N CYS A 34 -1.00 -11.77 -2.05
CA CYS A 34 0.45 -11.82 -2.16
C CYS A 34 0.98 -13.09 -1.48
N ILE A 35 1.28 -14.10 -2.29
CA ILE A 35 1.76 -15.41 -1.86
C ILE A 35 3.25 -15.54 -2.21
N HIS A 36 4.05 -15.92 -1.23
CA HIS A 36 5.49 -16.08 -1.41
C HIS A 36 5.78 -17.29 -2.31
N PRO A 37 6.61 -17.15 -3.36
CA PRO A 37 6.70 -18.12 -4.45
C PRO A 37 7.33 -19.45 -4.03
N THR A 38 8.18 -19.45 -3.00
CA THR A 38 8.88 -20.65 -2.53
C THR A 38 8.16 -21.38 -1.41
N THR A 39 7.52 -20.64 -0.50
CA THR A 39 6.87 -21.20 0.70
C THR A 39 5.38 -21.43 0.48
N ASN A 40 4.80 -20.81 -0.55
CA ASN A 40 3.37 -20.86 -0.87
C ASN A 40 2.48 -20.38 0.30
N THR A 41 2.96 -19.39 1.05
CA THR A 41 2.28 -18.77 2.19
C THR A 41 2.17 -17.25 1.99
N VAL A 42 1.19 -16.62 2.64
CA VAL A 42 1.16 -15.15 2.77
C VAL A 42 2.40 -14.66 3.52
N TYR A 43 2.98 -13.56 3.07
CA TYR A 43 4.20 -12.98 3.67
C TYR A 43 4.05 -11.52 4.09
N ILE A 44 2.92 -10.88 3.74
CA ILE A 44 2.48 -9.63 4.34
C ILE A 44 1.91 -9.96 5.72
N THR A 45 2.60 -9.55 6.78
CA THR A 45 2.21 -9.91 8.16
C THR A 45 1.02 -9.09 8.64
N SER A 46 0.96 -7.83 8.23
CA SER A 46 -0.08 -6.87 8.59
C SER A 46 -0.32 -5.91 7.43
N LEU A 47 -1.57 -5.52 7.25
CA LEU A 47 -1.96 -4.55 6.25
C LEU A 47 -3.21 -3.81 6.72
N LYS A 48 -3.10 -2.49 6.80
CA LYS A 48 -4.17 -1.59 7.25
C LYS A 48 -4.17 -0.35 6.37
N GLY A 49 -5.32 0.31 6.24
CA GLY A 49 -5.42 1.57 5.53
C GLY A 49 -6.84 2.09 5.46
N GLY A 50 -6.97 3.32 4.96
CA GLY A 50 -8.25 4.02 4.88
C GLY A 50 -8.10 5.47 4.47
N GLN A 51 -9.23 6.18 4.52
CA GLN A 51 -9.31 7.62 4.27
C GLN A 51 -8.76 8.39 5.47
N ASP A 52 -8.04 9.48 5.19
CA ASP A 52 -7.60 10.43 6.20
C ASP A 52 -8.78 11.06 6.95
N ASN A 53 -8.60 11.23 8.25
CA ASN A 53 -9.54 11.92 9.13
C ASN A 53 -8.81 12.82 10.14
N SER A 54 -7.52 13.12 9.92
CA SER A 54 -6.77 13.97 10.84
C SER A 54 -7.28 15.42 10.81
N PRO A 55 -7.55 16.04 11.97
CA PRO A 55 -7.97 17.43 12.05
C PRO A 55 -6.81 18.42 11.90
N GLU A 56 -5.56 17.96 11.76
CA GLU A 56 -4.36 18.81 11.84
C GLU A 56 -4.11 19.62 10.57
N GLY A 57 -4.70 19.26 9.43
CA GLY A 57 -4.61 20.03 8.18
C GLY A 57 -3.24 19.95 7.48
N LEU A 58 -2.38 19.00 7.85
CA LEU A 58 -1.00 18.86 7.34
C LEU A 58 -0.86 17.80 6.22
N GLN A 59 -1.97 17.35 5.64
CA GLN A 59 -1.99 16.24 4.69
C GLN A 59 -1.31 16.57 3.34
N ASN A 60 -1.13 17.86 3.01
CA ASN A 60 -0.50 18.30 1.76
C ASN A 60 -1.10 17.63 0.50
N GLY A 61 -2.44 17.52 0.47
CA GLY A 61 -3.20 16.93 -0.62
C GLY A 61 -3.46 15.42 -0.50
N ILE A 62 -2.73 14.71 0.35
CA ILE A 62 -2.97 13.28 0.59
C ILE A 62 -4.38 13.08 1.17
N THR A 63 -5.07 12.04 0.71
CA THR A 63 -6.43 11.72 1.16
C THR A 63 -6.56 10.34 1.77
N HIS A 64 -5.64 9.43 1.50
CA HIS A 64 -5.67 8.05 1.99
C HIS A 64 -4.28 7.58 2.41
N GLY A 65 -4.22 6.72 3.42
CA GLY A 65 -3.00 6.12 3.92
C GLY A 65 -3.12 4.61 4.12
N PHE A 66 -2.05 3.89 3.81
CA PHE A 66 -1.92 2.45 3.93
C PHE A 66 -0.59 2.11 4.57
N VAL A 67 -0.57 1.08 5.42
CA VAL A 67 0.62 0.60 6.10
C VAL A 67 0.63 -0.93 6.00
N ALA A 68 1.66 -1.45 5.32
CA ALA A 68 1.96 -2.87 5.25
C ALA A 68 3.17 -3.18 6.14
N GLU A 69 3.22 -4.38 6.70
CA GLU A 69 4.36 -4.85 7.48
C GLU A 69 4.87 -6.17 6.90
N PHE A 70 6.19 -6.29 6.85
CA PHE A 70 6.91 -7.46 6.35
C PHE A 70 7.88 -7.95 7.42
N SER A 71 8.13 -9.27 7.47
CA SER A 71 9.10 -9.86 8.41
C SER A 71 10.56 -9.58 8.02
N SER A 72 10.81 -9.27 6.75
CA SER A 72 12.14 -9.06 6.19
C SER A 72 12.16 -8.02 5.07
N VAL A 73 13.35 -7.49 4.78
CA VAL A 73 13.59 -6.60 3.63
C VAL A 73 13.41 -7.37 2.32
N GLU A 74 13.78 -8.65 2.28
CA GLU A 74 13.68 -9.51 1.11
C GLU A 74 12.21 -9.70 0.69
N ASP A 75 11.33 -9.96 1.66
CA ASP A 75 9.89 -10.04 1.45
C ASP A 75 9.32 -8.74 0.87
N ARG A 76 9.68 -7.59 1.46
CA ARG A 76 9.29 -6.26 0.96
C ARG A 76 9.80 -6.03 -0.46
N ASP A 77 11.05 -6.36 -0.72
CA ASP A 77 11.68 -6.18 -2.03
C ASP A 77 11.00 -7.04 -3.11
N TYR A 78 10.68 -8.30 -2.78
CA TYR A 78 9.91 -9.17 -3.67
C TYR A 78 8.51 -8.61 -3.94
N TYR A 79 7.79 -8.18 -2.91
CA TYR A 79 6.49 -7.52 -3.03
C TYR A 79 6.53 -6.37 -4.02
N VAL A 80 7.47 -5.44 -3.84
CA VAL A 80 7.56 -4.26 -4.70
C VAL A 80 7.99 -4.62 -6.12
N LYS A 81 8.98 -5.50 -6.30
CA LYS A 81 9.67 -5.69 -7.60
C LYS A 81 9.10 -6.82 -8.46
N THR A 82 8.47 -7.84 -7.86
CA THR A 82 8.24 -9.12 -8.55
C THR A 82 6.86 -9.69 -8.33
N ASP A 83 6.22 -9.45 -7.19
CA ASP A 83 4.92 -10.05 -6.87
C ASP A 83 3.84 -9.67 -7.90
N PRO A 84 3.26 -10.65 -8.62
CA PRO A 84 2.33 -10.36 -9.72
C PRO A 84 1.01 -9.76 -9.23
N ALA A 85 0.56 -10.07 -8.00
CA ALA A 85 -0.64 -9.50 -7.43
C ALA A 85 -0.43 -8.02 -7.10
N HIS A 86 0.72 -7.67 -6.52
CA HIS A 86 1.10 -6.28 -6.31
C HIS A 86 1.25 -5.51 -7.64
N GLN A 87 1.91 -6.09 -8.65
CA GLN A 87 2.06 -5.46 -9.97
C GLN A 87 0.71 -5.22 -10.66
N ALA A 88 -0.23 -6.16 -10.54
CA ALA A 88 -1.59 -5.99 -11.05
C ALA A 88 -2.34 -4.87 -10.32
N PHE A 89 -2.16 -4.78 -8.99
CA PHE A 89 -2.70 -3.67 -8.20
C PHE A 89 -2.15 -2.31 -8.66
N VAL A 90 -0.83 -2.16 -8.79
CA VAL A 90 -0.21 -0.90 -9.26
C VAL A 90 -0.76 -0.49 -10.62
N LYS A 91 -0.91 -1.42 -11.56
CA LYS A 91 -1.52 -1.15 -12.86
C LYS A 91 -2.98 -0.70 -12.77
N SER A 92 -3.75 -1.23 -11.82
CA SER A 92 -5.16 -0.85 -11.62
C SER A 92 -5.34 0.59 -11.11
N LEU A 93 -4.26 1.22 -10.62
CA LEU A 93 -4.24 2.60 -10.16
C LEU A 93 -3.94 3.61 -11.28
N ASP A 94 -3.57 3.13 -12.48
CA ASP A 94 -3.24 4.00 -13.61
C ASP A 94 -4.40 4.94 -13.93
N GLY A 95 -4.09 6.22 -14.06
CA GLY A 95 -5.09 7.26 -14.30
C GLY A 95 -5.94 7.67 -13.08
N LEU A 96 -5.89 6.97 -11.95
CA LEU A 96 -6.71 7.25 -10.76
C LEU A 96 -5.99 8.13 -9.72
N ILE A 97 -4.67 7.99 -9.62
CA ILE A 97 -3.83 8.67 -8.62
C ILE A 97 -3.25 9.97 -9.20
N GLU A 98 -3.31 11.05 -8.42
CA GLU A 98 -2.62 12.32 -8.68
C GLU A 98 -1.19 12.29 -8.10
N LYS A 99 -1.06 11.78 -6.87
CA LYS A 99 0.22 11.73 -6.15
C LYS A 99 0.29 10.50 -5.25
N ALA A 100 1.47 9.88 -5.22
CA ALA A 100 1.81 8.81 -4.30
C ALA A 100 3.07 9.17 -3.51
N ILE A 101 3.08 8.90 -2.21
CA ILE A 101 4.27 8.97 -1.35
C ILE A 101 4.46 7.60 -0.72
N VAL A 102 5.67 7.06 -0.82
CA VAL A 102 6.02 5.74 -0.28
C VAL A 102 7.22 5.90 0.64
N VAL A 103 7.10 5.37 1.85
CA VAL A 103 8.17 5.40 2.87
C VAL A 103 8.30 4.03 3.48
N ASP A 104 9.49 3.45 3.40
CA ASP A 104 9.86 2.24 4.11
C ASP A 104 10.77 2.58 5.28
N PHE A 105 10.50 2.00 6.45
CA PHE A 105 11.34 2.20 7.63
C PHE A 105 11.32 0.97 8.55
N ASN A 106 12.29 0.94 9.46
CA ASN A 106 12.35 -0.02 10.54
C ASN A 106 12.01 0.69 11.84
N ASP A 107 11.17 0.08 12.67
CA ASP A 107 10.79 0.63 13.97
C ASP A 107 12.03 0.90 14.84
N GLY A 108 12.09 2.09 15.44
CA GLY A 108 13.19 2.50 16.33
C GLY A 108 14.53 2.84 15.67
N VAL A 109 14.58 3.03 14.34
CA VAL A 109 15.81 3.42 13.61
C VAL A 109 15.69 4.88 13.11
N TYR A 110 16.70 5.71 13.40
CA TYR A 110 16.71 7.16 13.13
C TYR A 110 17.88 7.59 12.24
#